data_AF-Q2TI90-F1
#
_entry.id   AF-Q2TI90-F1
#
_cell.length_a   1.000
_cell.length_b   1.000
_cell.length_c   1.000
_cell.angle_alpha   90.00
_cell.angle_beta   90.00
_cell.angle_gamma   90.00
#
_symmetry.space_group_name_H-M   'P 1'
#
loop_
_entity.id
_entity.type
_entity.pdbx_description
1 polymer ?
#
loop_
_entity_poly.entity_id
_entity_poly.type
_entity_poly.pdbx_seq_one_letter_code
_entity_poly.pdbx_strand_id
1 'polypeptide(L)' 'MIIRSPEPEVKIVVDRDPIKTSFEEWARPGHFSRTIAKGPDTTTWIWNLHADAHD' A
#
# COMPACT_ATOMS: atom_id res chain seq x y z
N MET A 1 9.34 29.54 41.41
CA MET A 1 9.98 28.69 40.39
C MET A 1 8.90 27.75 39.86
N ILE A 2 8.47 27.90 38.60
CA ILE A 2 7.42 27.03 38.03
C ILE A 2 8.14 25.85 37.38
N ILE A 3 8.00 24.66 37.96
CA ILE A 3 8.53 23.42 37.38
C ILE A 3 7.53 22.97 36.30
N ARG A 4 7.95 23.00 35.04
CA ARG A 4 7.15 22.44 33.94
C ARG A 4 7.26 20.91 34.00
N SER A 5 6.13 20.21 33.90
CA SER A 5 6.14 18.75 33.72
C SER A 5 6.87 18.38 32.42
N PRO A 6 7.58 17.25 32.38
CA PRO A 6 8.24 16.79 31.16
C PRO A 6 7.22 16.58 30.04
N GLU A 7 7.55 17.04 28.84
CA GLU A 7 6.74 16.81 27.64
C GLU A 7 6.76 15.32 27.28
N PRO A 8 5.65 14.77 26.74
CA PRO A 8 5.57 13.35 26.39
C PRO A 8 6.59 12.99 25.30
N GLU A 9 7.39 11.95 25.55
CA GLU A 9 8.32 11.41 24.56
C GLU A 9 7.58 10.79 23.37
N VAL A 10 7.99 11.19 22.16
CA VAL A 10 7.48 10.60 20.91
C VAL A 10 8.08 9.20 20.73
N LYS A 11 7.22 8.20 20.53
CA LYS A 11 7.63 6.81 20.26
C LYS A 11 7.55 6.52 18.76
N ILE A 12 8.60 5.90 18.22
CA ILE A 12 8.60 5.36 16.86
C ILE A 12 8.08 3.92 16.92
N VAL A 13 7.01 3.64 16.18
CA VAL A 13 6.42 2.31 16.05
C VAL A 13 6.54 1.88 14.60
N VAL A 14 7.20 0.74 14.35
CA VAL A 14 7.37 0.15 13.02
C VAL A 14 7.23 -1.36 13.12
N ASP A 15 6.65 -1.97 12.08
CA ASP A 15 6.60 -3.42 11.93
C ASP A 15 7.81 -3.90 11.11
N ARG A 16 8.42 -5.01 11.53
CA ARG A 16 9.51 -5.66 10.77
C ARG A 16 8.93 -6.67 9.79
N ASP A 17 9.38 -6.60 8.54
CA ASP A 17 8.99 -7.49 7.45
C ASP A 17 7.46 -7.69 7.32
N PRO A 18 6.65 -6.61 7.26
CA PRO A 18 5.20 -6.74 7.22
C PRO A 18 4.70 -7.44 5.96
N ILE A 19 5.46 -7.35 4.86
CA ILE A 19 5.19 -8.01 3.57
C ILE A 19 6.49 -8.61 3.05
N LYS A 20 6.43 -9.86 2.57
CA LYS A 20 7.60 -10.52 1.98
C LYS A 20 7.95 -9.92 0.62
N THR A 21 9.24 -9.68 0.40
CA THR A 21 9.78 -9.38 -0.93
C THR A 21 9.69 -10.60 -1.83
N SER A 22 8.96 -10.47 -2.94
CA SER A 22 8.86 -11.50 -3.97
C SER A 22 8.49 -10.88 -5.33
N PHE A 23 8.63 -11.66 -6.41
CA PHE A 23 8.14 -11.29 -7.75
C PHE A 23 6.70 -11.75 -8.02
N GLU A 24 6.03 -12.39 -7.07
CA GLU A 24 4.71 -13.00 -7.29
C GLU A 24 3.66 -11.98 -7.71
N GLU A 25 3.59 -10.85 -6.99
CA GLU A 25 2.60 -9.80 -7.28
C GLU A 25 2.94 -8.98 -8.54
N TRP A 26 4.20 -9.01 -9.00
CA TRP A 26 4.60 -8.38 -10.26
C TRP A 26 4.02 -9.13 -11.47
N ALA A 27 3.85 -10.45 -11.33
CA ALA A 27 3.21 -11.30 -12.34
C ALA A 27 1.68 -11.19 -12.33
N ARG A 28 1.09 -10.40 -11.42
CA ARG A 28 -0.36 -10.24 -11.25
C ARG A 28 -0.76 -8.76 -11.39
N PRO A 29 -0.84 -8.23 -12.62
CA PRO A 29 -1.21 -6.83 -12.82
C PRO A 29 -2.62 -6.58 -12.26
N GLY A 30 -2.75 -5.49 -11.50
CA GLY A 30 -4.00 -5.14 -10.84
C GLY A 30 -4.21 -5.80 -9.47
N HIS A 31 -3.23 -6.51 -8.90
CA HIS A 31 -3.34 -7.15 -7.57
C HIS A 31 -3.77 -6.19 -6.46
N PHE A 32 -3.45 -4.90 -6.61
CA PHE A 32 -3.80 -3.84 -5.68
C PHE A 32 -5.31 -3.55 -5.63
N SER A 33 -6.09 -3.93 -6.65
CA SER A 33 -7.53 -3.71 -6.73
C SER A 33 -8.28 -5.03 -6.93
N ARG A 34 -9.21 -5.36 -6.02
CA ARG A 34 -10.04 -6.57 -6.15
C ARG A 34 -10.89 -6.60 -7.43
N THR A 35 -11.21 -5.43 -7.98
CA THR A 35 -11.98 -5.32 -9.22
C THR A 35 -11.10 -5.61 -10.43
N ILE A 36 -9.89 -5.04 -10.46
CA ILE A 36 -8.92 -5.22 -11.57
C ILE A 36 -8.27 -6.60 -11.51
N ALA A 37 -7.97 -7.14 -10.32
CA ALA A 37 -7.33 -8.43 -10.13
C ALA A 37 -8.09 -9.63 -10.74
N LYS A 38 -9.35 -9.46 -11.12
CA LYS A 38 -10.15 -10.48 -11.84
C LYS A 38 -9.66 -10.73 -13.27
N GLY A 39 -8.92 -9.78 -13.84
CA GLY A 39 -8.33 -9.87 -15.18
C GLY A 39 -9.14 -9.12 -16.25
N PRO A 40 -8.58 -9.07 -17.48
CA PRO A 40 -9.11 -8.25 -18.56
C PRO A 40 -10.27 -8.92 -19.32
N ASP A 41 -11.50 -8.56 -18.97
CA ASP A 41 -12.68 -8.92 -19.77
C ASP A 41 -12.90 -7.96 -20.96
N THR A 42 -12.39 -6.72 -20.86
CA THR A 42 -12.47 -5.70 -21.90
C THR A 42 -11.17 -4.89 -21.95
N THR A 43 -10.91 -4.18 -23.04
CA THR A 43 -9.73 -3.31 -23.16
C THR A 43 -9.75 -2.13 -22.19
N THR A 44 -10.92 -1.73 -21.69
CA THR A 44 -11.06 -0.75 -20.59
C THR A 44 -10.28 -1.17 -19.36
N TRP A 45 -10.14 -2.47 -19.10
CA TRP A 45 -9.34 -2.98 -18.00
C TRP A 45 -7.89 -2.47 -18.02
N ILE A 46 -7.28 -2.37 -19.20
CA ILE A 46 -5.90 -1.87 -19.34
C ILE A 46 -5.84 -0.41 -18.92
N TRP A 47 -6.81 0.41 -19.32
CA TRP A 47 -6.84 1.82 -18.95
C TRP A 47 -7.05 2.00 -17.45
N ASN A 48 -7.98 1.26 -16.86
CA ASN A 48 -8.23 1.28 -15.41
C ASN A 48 -7.00 0.80 -14.62
N LEU A 49 -6.27 -0.21 -15.11
CA LEU A 49 -5.02 -0.66 -14.51
C LEU A 49 -4.01 0.49 -14.35
N HIS A 50 -3.88 1.36 -15.36
CA HIS A 50 -2.94 2.48 -15.31
C HIS A 50 -3.50 3.67 -14.51
N ALA A 51 -4.80 3.94 -14.62
CA ALA A 51 -5.45 5.04 -13.91
C ALA A 51 -5.42 4.82 -12.38
N ASP A 52 -5.68 3.59 -11.95
CA ASP A 52 -5.88 3.25 -10.52
C ASP A 52 -4.58 2.80 -9.83
N ALA A 53 -3.45 2.76 -10.54
CA ALA A 53 -2.19 2.27 -9.97
C ALA A 53 -1.63 3.16 -8.84
N HIS A 54 -2.02 4.44 -8.81
CA HIS A 54 -1.59 5.45 -7.85
C HIS A 54 -2.78 6.22 -7.25
N ASP A 55 -4.00 5.70 -7.43
CA ASP A 55 -5.18 6.21 -6.71
C ASP A 55 -5.10 5.82 -5.22
#